data_AF-A0A1A7Y712-F1
#
_entry.id   AF-A0A1A7Y712-F1
#
_cell.length_a   1.000
_cell.length_b   1.000
_cell.length_c   1.000
_cell.angle_alpha   90.00
_cell.angle_beta   90.00
_cell.angle_gamma   90.00
#
_symmetry.space_group_name_H-M   'P 1'
#
loop_
_entity.id
_entity.type
_entity.pdbx_description
1 polymer ?
#
loop_
_entity_poly.entity_id
_entity_poly.type
_entity_poly.pdbx_seq_one_letter_code
_entity_poly.pdbx_strand_id
1 'polypeptide(L)'
;ASLNSTMSRWYSKCVLQHKGQEIMDGLKTALSGALKDYHKFNNCLPARIIVYRDGVGDGQLQSVVNYEVSQIMDCIRSMEQ
;
A
#
# COMPACT_ATOMS: atom_id res chain seq x y z
N ALA A 1 3.11 7.22 -1.44
CA ALA A 1 3.95 6.70 -0.34
C ALA A 1 5.20 7.56 -0.21
N SER A 2 5.55 7.98 1.02
CA SER A 2 6.75 8.80 1.24
C SER A 2 8.03 8.01 0.94
N LEU A 3 9.04 8.69 0.37
CA LEU A 3 10.33 8.11 -0.01
C LEU A 3 11.49 8.55 0.90
N ASN A 4 11.24 9.46 1.84
CA ASN A 4 12.26 10.01 2.73
C ASN A 4 11.63 10.46 4.07
N SER A 5 12.45 10.52 5.12
CA SER A 5 11.99 10.86 6.48
C SER A 5 11.37 12.25 6.60
N THR A 6 11.78 13.20 5.77
CA THR A 6 11.22 14.57 5.75
C THR A 6 9.86 14.67 5.04
N MET A 7 9.33 13.54 4.52
CA MET A 7 8.04 13.50 3.83
C MET A 7 7.89 14.50 2.67
N SER A 8 8.99 14.81 2.00
CA SER A 8 9.01 15.79 0.89
C SER A 8 9.01 15.14 -0.48
N ARG A 9 9.28 13.82 -0.57
CA ARG A 9 9.26 13.05 -1.82
C ARG A 9 8.28 11.90 -1.71
N TRP A 10 7.48 11.71 -2.76
CA TRP A 10 6.38 10.76 -2.76
C TRP A 10 6.32 9.95 -4.05
N TYR A 11 6.24 8.63 -3.91
CA TYR A 11 5.82 7.71 -4.97
C TYR A 11 4.29 7.73 -5.10
N SER A 12 3.78 7.77 -6.33
CA SER A 12 2.36 7.70 -6.63
C SER A 12 2.09 6.66 -7.72
N LYS A 13 0.98 5.95 -7.58
CA LYS A 13 0.47 5.01 -8.58
C LYS A 13 -1.05 5.06 -8.58
N CYS A 14 -1.62 5.18 -9.77
CA CYS A 14 -3.06 5.07 -9.98
C CYS A 14 -3.37 3.73 -10.66
N VAL A 15 -4.47 3.09 -10.27
CA VAL A 15 -4.96 1.84 -10.86
C VAL A 15 -6.43 2.05 -11.19
N LEU A 16 -6.82 1.72 -12.42
CA LEU A 16 -8.22 1.75 -12.82
C LEU A 16 -8.94 0.53 -12.23
N GLN A 17 -10.02 0.78 -11.50
CA GLN A 17 -10.89 -0.27 -10.94
C GLN A 17 -12.13 -0.43 -11.81
N HIS A 18 -12.73 -1.63 -11.77
CA HIS A 18 -13.99 -1.88 -12.46
C HIS A 18 -15.14 -1.18 -11.71
N LYS A 19 -16.19 -0.78 -12.44
CA LYS A 19 -17.31 -0.03 -11.88
C LYS A 19 -18.02 -0.86 -10.79
N GLY A 20 -18.14 -0.32 -9.57
CA GLY A 20 -18.75 -1.01 -8.42
C GLY A 20 -17.79 -1.88 -7.59
N GLN A 21 -16.50 -1.92 -7.94
CA GLN A 21 -15.48 -2.62 -7.15
C GLN A 21 -14.84 -1.66 -6.14
N GLU A 22 -15.32 -1.67 -4.91
CA GLU A 22 -14.80 -0.81 -3.83
C GLU A 22 -13.54 -1.38 -3.14
N ILE A 23 -13.34 -2.70 -3.23
CA ILE A 23 -12.16 -3.39 -2.68
C ILE A 23 -11.03 -3.37 -3.72
N MET A 24 -9.85 -2.90 -3.31
CA MET A 24 -8.72 -2.68 -4.20
C MET A 24 -7.85 -3.93 -4.36
N ASP A 25 -7.96 -4.59 -5.52
CA ASP A 25 -7.03 -5.67 -5.93
C ASP A 25 -5.64 -5.12 -6.33
N GLY A 26 -5.59 -3.84 -6.70
CA GLY A 26 -4.36 -3.16 -7.12
C GLY A 26 -3.43 -2.77 -5.97
N LEU A 27 -3.86 -2.92 -4.72
CA LEU A 27 -3.14 -2.39 -3.55
C LEU A 27 -1.78 -3.06 -3.38
N LYS A 28 -1.71 -4.37 -3.57
CA LYS A 28 -0.44 -5.14 -3.57
C LYS A 28 0.55 -4.60 -4.60
N THR A 29 0.10 -4.35 -5.82
CA THR A 29 0.95 -3.86 -6.91
C THR A 29 1.37 -2.40 -6.71
N ALA A 30 0.55 -1.59 -6.04
CA ALA A 30 0.91 -0.22 -5.67
C ALA A 30 1.92 -0.18 -4.52
N LEU A 31 1.70 -0.98 -3.48
CA LEU A 31 2.60 -1.08 -2.34
C LEU A 31 3.97 -1.66 -2.74
N SER A 32 3.99 -2.71 -3.57
CA SER A 32 5.24 -3.28 -4.07
C SER A 32 6.06 -2.25 -4.85
N GLY A 33 5.40 -1.43 -5.68
CA GLY A 33 6.06 -0.34 -6.39
C GLY A 33 6.63 0.71 -5.44
N ALA A 34 5.85 1.11 -4.43
CA ALA A 34 6.28 2.06 -3.41
C ALA A 34 7.48 1.58 -2.61
N LEU A 35 7.48 0.31 -2.17
CA LEU A 35 8.57 -0.28 -1.39
C LEU A 35 9.84 -0.45 -2.22
N LYS A 36 9.72 -0.84 -3.50
CA LYS A 36 10.87 -0.90 -4.42
C LYS A 36 11.51 0.47 -4.62
N ASP A 37 10.69 1.50 -4.80
CA ASP A 37 11.19 2.87 -5.00
C ASP A 37 11.79 3.43 -3.69
N TYR A 38 11.19 3.12 -2.54
CA TYR A 38 11.77 3.44 -1.23
C TYR A 38 13.15 2.79 -1.05
N HIS A 39 13.25 1.48 -1.31
CA HIS A 39 14.52 0.75 -1.21
C HIS A 39 15.58 1.32 -2.14
N LYS A 40 15.22 1.69 -3.37
CA LYS A 40 16.13 2.31 -4.34
C LYS A 40 16.77 3.60 -3.81
N PHE A 41 16.05 4.42 -3.04
CA PHE A 41 16.57 5.68 -2.53
C PHE A 41 17.19 5.61 -1.13
N ASN A 42 16.88 4.57 -0.35
CA ASN A 42 17.30 4.46 1.05
C ASN A 42 18.20 3.24 1.33
N ASN A 43 18.37 2.32 0.37
CA ASN A 43 19.08 1.04 0.49
C ASN A 43 18.59 0.15 1.65
N CYS A 44 17.35 0.35 2.07
CA CYS A 44 16.69 -0.43 3.09
C CYS A 44 15.17 -0.40 2.90
N LEU A 45 14.48 -1.34 3.52
CA LEU A 45 13.02 -1.31 3.64
C LEU A 45 12.60 -0.52 4.89
N PRO A 46 11.42 0.11 4.89
CA PRO A 46 10.93 0.83 6.05
C PRO A 46 10.59 -0.15 7.19
N ALA A 47 11.07 0.15 8.40
CA ALA A 47 10.76 -0.66 9.60
C ALA A 47 9.30 -0.53 10.07
N ARG A 48 8.60 0.52 9.64
CA ARG A 48 7.19 0.77 9.96
C ARG A 48 6.48 1.38 8.77
N ILE A 49 5.29 0.87 8.48
CA ILE A 49 4.40 1.38 7.43
C ILE A 49 3.13 1.87 8.10
N ILE A 50 2.72 3.10 7.78
CA ILE A 50 1.45 3.69 8.23
C ILE A 50 0.62 3.94 6.98
N VAL A 51 -0.59 3.41 6.95
CA VAL A 51 -1.52 3.52 5.82
C VAL A 51 -2.70 4.38 6.23
N TYR A 52 -2.92 5.47 5.50
CA TYR A 52 -4.13 6.27 5.60
C TYR A 52 -5.11 5.81 4.52
N ARG A 53 -6.24 5.23 4.93
CA ARG A 53 -7.30 4.75 4.04
C ARG A 53 -8.53 5.64 4.19
N ASP A 54 -8.81 6.45 3.18
CA ASP A 54 -9.96 7.36 3.15
C ASP A 54 -11.22 6.66 2.63
N GLY A 55 -12.41 7.16 2.96
CA GLY A 55 -13.68 6.77 2.32
C GLY A 55 -14.18 5.35 2.60
N VAL A 56 -13.94 4.81 3.80
CA VAL A 56 -14.49 3.50 4.21
C VAL A 56 -15.70 3.73 5.13
N GLY A 57 -16.86 3.19 4.75
CA GLY A 57 -18.03 3.17 5.62
C GLY A 57 -17.97 2.06 6.67
N ASP A 58 -18.65 2.23 7.80
CA ASP A 58 -18.63 1.28 8.92
C ASP A 58 -18.99 -0.16 8.53
N GLY A 59 -19.96 -0.32 7.62
CA GLY A 59 -20.37 -1.64 7.10
C GLY A 59 -19.31 -2.36 6.25
N GLN A 60 -18.23 -1.68 5.89
CA GLN A 60 -17.17 -2.20 5.01
C GLN A 60 -15.83 -2.39 5.74
N LEU A 61 -15.76 -1.97 7.00
CA LEU A 61 -14.52 -2.00 7.78
C LEU A 61 -13.93 -3.41 7.86
N GLN A 62 -14.78 -4.41 8.11
CA GLN A 62 -14.35 -5.81 8.18
C GLN A 62 -13.83 -6.33 6.83
N SER A 63 -14.44 -5.92 5.73
CA SER A 63 -14.00 -6.28 4.38
C SER A 63 -12.63 -5.65 4.07
N VAL A 64 -12.43 -4.39 4.44
CA VAL A 64 -11.12 -3.71 4.29
C VAL A 64 -10.04 -4.43 5.11
N VAL A 65 -10.32 -4.78 6.36
CA VAL A 65 -9.36 -5.52 7.19
C VAL A 65 -9.05 -6.90 6.57
N ASN A 66 -10.06 -7.67 6.19
CA ASN A 66 -9.84 -9.02 5.70
C ASN A 66 -9.14 -9.04 4.34
N TYR A 67 -9.45 -8.10 3.44
CA TYR A 67 -8.93 -8.09 2.08
C TYR A 67 -7.73 -7.17 1.88
N GLU A 68 -7.78 -5.90 2.30
CA GLU A 68 -6.69 -4.94 2.05
C GLU A 68 -5.48 -5.22 2.95
N VAL A 69 -5.69 -5.51 4.25
CA VAL A 69 -4.58 -5.78 5.17
C VAL A 69 -3.89 -7.09 4.82
N SER A 70 -4.63 -8.15 4.46
CA SER A 70 -4.02 -9.40 4.01
C SER A 70 -3.12 -9.18 2.79
N GLN A 71 -3.59 -8.41 1.81
CA GLN A 71 -2.80 -8.07 0.62
C GLN A 71 -1.53 -7.27 0.95
N ILE A 72 -1.62 -6.31 1.88
CA ILE A 72 -0.46 -5.55 2.37
C ILE A 72 0.56 -6.49 2.99
N MET A 73 0.13 -7.37 3.89
CA MET A 73 1.01 -8.31 4.59
C MET A 73 1.66 -9.30 3.63
N ASP A 74 0.91 -9.81 2.65
CA ASP A 74 1.45 -10.69 1.62
C ASP A 74 2.47 -9.99 0.73
N CYS A 75 2.26 -8.70 0.42
CA CYS A 75 3.22 -7.89 -0.29
C CYS A 75 4.53 -7.76 0.50
N ILE A 76 4.45 -7.41 1.78
CA ILE A 76 5.63 -7.24 2.65
C ILE A 76 6.42 -8.55 2.74
N ARG A 77 5.74 -9.67 3.04
CA ARG A 77 6.37 -11.01 3.08
C ARG A 77 7.08 -11.38 1.78
N SER A 78 6.51 -11.03 0.63
CA SER A 78 7.12 -11.31 -0.67
C SER A 78 8.35 -10.47 -1.00
N MET A 79 8.59 -9.38 -0.25
CA MET A 79 9.73 -8.48 -0.45
C MET A 79 10.89 -8.70 0.53
N GLU A 80 10.66 -9.48 1.59
CA GLU A 80 11.69 -9.91 2.54
C GLU A 80 12.44 -11.17 2.08
N GLN A 81 12.03 -11.78 0.95
CA GLN A 81 12.73 -12.87 0.27
C GLN A 81 13.68 -12.34 -0.80
#